data_AF-A0A2K1G2I6-F1
#
_entry.id   AF-A0A2K1G2I6-F1
#
_cell.length_a   1.000
_cell.length_b   1.000
_cell.length_c   1.000
_cell.angle_alpha   90.00
_cell.angle_beta   90.00
_cell.angle_gamma   90.00
#
_symmetry.space_group_name_H-M   'P 1'
#
loop_
_entity.id
_entity.type
_entity.pdbx_description
1 polymer ?
#
loop_
_entity_poly.entity_id
_entity_poly.type
_entity_poly.pdbx_seq_one_letter_code
_entity_poly.pdbx_strand_id
1 'polypeptide(L)'
;MLPKAVRDQLGLKPGDCARIDVDPVHHHIAALSRSNEPLVSRSIIVGGHRTSMRLEPTMWDALEDIARREGLTVNTLCTQIKERLEEQFRRHGPTADRSEATLTSAVRVFIAAYFRGYVLDQARGQTTASGKAQARKTIDDLIGMGGTFHRSVSVEEMNEAVRRRTAQRFLKG
;
A
#
# COMPACT_ATOMS: atom_id res chain seq x y z
N MET A 1 18.71 25.69 -0.96
CA MET A 1 18.67 27.02 -0.32
C MET A 1 17.68 27.89 -1.08
N LEU A 2 16.84 28.66 -0.39
CA LEU A 2 15.84 29.54 -1.04
C LEU A 2 16.52 30.76 -1.67
N PRO A 3 16.06 31.24 -2.85
CA PRO A 3 16.54 32.49 -3.46
C PRO A 3 16.37 33.71 -2.54
N LYS A 4 17.30 34.68 -2.61
CA LYS A 4 17.31 35.88 -1.75
C LYS A 4 15.99 36.65 -1.77
N ALA A 5 15.42 36.87 -2.96
CA ALA A 5 14.16 37.58 -3.13
C ALA A 5 12.99 36.93 -2.36
N VAL A 6 12.93 35.60 -2.32
CA VAL A 6 11.88 34.85 -1.61
C VAL A 6 12.10 34.92 -0.10
N ARG A 7 13.35 34.95 0.37
CA ARG A 7 13.67 35.10 1.80
C ARG A 7 13.31 36.47 2.33
N ASP A 8 13.59 37.52 1.57
CA ASP A 8 13.29 38.90 1.93
C ASP A 8 11.76 39.11 2.03
N GLN A 9 10.98 38.52 1.12
CA GLN A 9 9.53 38.57 1.13
C GLN A 9 8.89 37.82 2.32
N LEU A 10 9.56 36.76 2.80
CA LEU A 10 9.16 35.98 3.98
C LEU A 10 9.73 36.54 5.29
N GLY A 11 10.50 37.64 5.24
CA GLY A 11 11.12 38.26 6.42
C GLY A 11 12.21 37.41 7.09
N LEU A 12 12.80 36.45 6.38
CA LEU A 12 13.79 35.52 6.92
C LEU A 12 15.21 36.10 6.89
N LYS A 13 15.86 36.16 8.05
CA LYS A 13 17.22 36.68 8.21
C LYS A 13 18.28 35.68 7.72
N PRO A 14 19.51 36.13 7.43
CA PRO A 14 20.63 35.22 7.14
C PRO A 14 20.87 34.27 8.32
N GLY A 15 20.81 32.95 8.08
CA GLY A 15 20.91 31.92 9.12
C GLY A 15 19.56 31.29 9.54
N ASP A 16 18.43 31.91 9.19
CA ASP A 16 17.11 31.32 9.51
C ASP A 16 16.84 30.08 8.65
N CYS A 17 16.55 28.97 9.32
CA CYS A 17 16.08 27.72 8.71
C CYS A 17 14.59 27.82 8.41
N ALA A 18 14.22 27.96 7.14
CA ALA A 18 12.84 27.82 6.71
C ALA A 18 12.56 26.34 6.40
N ARG A 19 11.68 25.71 7.17
CA ARG A 19 10.99 24.49 6.75
C ARG A 19 9.74 24.93 6.01
N ILE A 20 9.71 24.73 4.70
CA ILE A 20 8.47 24.88 3.94
C ILE A 20 7.71 23.58 4.11
N ASP A 21 6.68 23.59 4.95
CA ASP A 21 5.67 22.54 4.93
C ASP A 21 4.88 22.70 3.64
N VAL A 22 5.25 21.91 2.64
CA VAL A 22 4.52 21.86 1.38
C VAL A 22 3.20 21.17 1.67
N ASP A 23 2.09 21.89 1.53
CA ASP A 23 0.75 21.32 1.64
C ASP A 23 0.66 20.02 0.81
N PRO A 24 0.11 18.91 1.32
CA PRO A 24 -0.07 17.67 0.57
C PRO A 24 -0.64 17.88 -0.85
N VAL A 25 -1.47 18.90 -1.05
CA VAL A 25 -2.02 19.24 -2.38
C VAL A 25 -0.92 19.65 -3.38
N HIS A 26 0.09 20.39 -2.94
CA HIS A 26 1.20 20.80 -3.80
C HIS A 26 2.12 19.62 -4.20
N HIS A 27 2.25 18.60 -3.34
CA HIS A 27 2.95 17.37 -3.70
C HIS A 27 2.21 16.60 -4.81
N HIS A 28 0.87 16.61 -4.82
CA HIS A 28 0.08 15.99 -5.88
C HIS A 28 0.18 16.73 -7.22
N ILE A 29 0.23 18.07 -7.21
CA ILE A 29 0.42 18.86 -8.43
C ILE A 29 1.82 18.63 -9.03
N ALA A 30 2.86 18.53 -8.19
CA ALA A 30 4.21 18.18 -8.67
C ALA A 30 4.27 16.75 -9.27
N ALA A 31 3.46 15.81 -8.77
CA ALA A 31 3.35 14.47 -9.35
C ALA A 31 2.74 14.47 -10.77
N LEU A 32 1.94 15.49 -11.13
CA LEU A 32 1.43 15.66 -12.50
C LEU A 32 2.56 15.96 -13.50
N SER A 33 3.67 16.56 -13.06
CA SER A 33 4.83 16.74 -13.95
C SER A 33 5.50 15.40 -14.28
N ARG A 34 5.41 14.41 -13.40
CA ARG A 34 5.98 13.07 -13.59
C ARG A 34 5.05 12.08 -14.28
N SER A 35 3.78 12.43 -14.51
CA SER A 35 2.84 11.58 -15.25
C SER A 35 3.15 11.52 -16.74
N ASN A 36 3.93 12.46 -17.26
CA ASN A 36 4.42 12.48 -18.65
C ASN A 36 5.77 11.77 -18.81
N GLU A 37 6.34 11.20 -17.73
CA GLU A 37 7.52 10.36 -17.82
C GLU A 37 7.17 9.02 -18.48
N PRO A 38 8.06 8.45 -19.32
CA PRO A 38 7.79 7.17 -19.97
C PRO A 38 7.64 6.04 -18.95
N LEU A 39 6.82 5.04 -19.29
CA LEU A 39 6.66 3.84 -18.45
C LEU A 39 8.02 3.16 -18.20
N VAL A 40 8.32 2.95 -16.92
CA VAL A 40 9.54 2.28 -16.47
C VAL A 40 9.27 0.78 -16.37
N SER A 41 10.09 0.00 -17.08
CA SER A 41 10.11 -1.45 -16.97
C SER A 41 11.01 -1.88 -15.81
N ARG A 42 10.50 -2.69 -14.89
CA ARG A 42 11.32 -3.34 -13.86
C ARG A 42 11.09 -4.84 -13.87
N SER A 43 12.14 -5.57 -13.50
CA SER A 43 12.05 -7.00 -13.31
C SER A 43 11.87 -7.30 -11.83
N ILE A 44 10.79 -8.02 -11.51
CA ILE A 44 10.41 -8.43 -10.16
C ILE A 44 10.27 -9.95 -10.10
N ILE A 45 10.30 -10.52 -8.90
CA ILE A 45 10.01 -11.94 -8.69
C ILE A 45 8.58 -12.07 -8.20
N VAL A 46 7.77 -12.88 -8.88
CA VAL A 46 6.35 -13.10 -8.60
C VAL A 46 6.09 -14.60 -8.54
N GLY A 47 5.75 -15.12 -7.36
CA GLY A 47 5.56 -16.57 -7.17
C GLY A 47 6.78 -17.40 -7.55
N GLY A 48 7.99 -16.89 -7.33
CA GLY A 48 9.25 -17.53 -7.75
C GLY A 48 9.65 -17.31 -9.21
N HIS A 49 8.80 -16.68 -10.03
CA HIS A 49 9.07 -16.43 -11.45
C HIS A 49 9.49 -14.99 -11.71
N ARG A 50 10.56 -14.81 -12.49
CA ARG A 50 10.99 -13.49 -12.96
C ARG A 50 9.94 -12.93 -13.92
N THR A 51 9.34 -11.81 -13.54
CA THR A 51 8.29 -11.12 -14.28
C THR A 51 8.74 -9.71 -14.61
N SER A 52 8.62 -9.30 -15.87
CA SER A 52 8.83 -7.90 -16.27
C SER A 52 7.50 -7.16 -16.21
N MET A 53 7.47 -6.02 -15.53
CA MET A 53 6.28 -5.18 -15.40
C MET A 53 6.62 -3.73 -15.76
N ARG A 54 5.70 -3.05 -16.45
CA ARG A 54 5.87 -1.64 -16.89
C ARG A 54 4.83 -0.76 -16.22
N LEU A 55 5.29 0.20 -15.42
CA LEU A 55 4.45 1.16 -14.70
C LEU A 55 4.98 2.57 -14.84
N GLU A 56 4.10 3.54 -14.63
CA GLU A 56 4.44 4.93 -14.45
C GLU A 56 5.40 5.06 -13.24
N PRO A 57 6.39 5.97 -13.27
CA PRO A 57 7.32 6.14 -12.15
C PRO A 57 6.60 6.39 -10.81
N THR A 58 5.57 7.22 -10.83
CA THR A 58 4.73 7.50 -9.64
C THR A 58 3.98 6.27 -9.14
N MET A 59 3.61 5.33 -10.01
CA MET A 59 2.98 4.06 -9.63
C MET A 59 4.00 3.10 -9.01
N TRP A 60 5.27 3.13 -9.45
CA TRP A 60 6.34 2.39 -8.78
C TRP A 60 6.59 2.93 -7.37
N ASP A 61 6.70 4.25 -7.22
CA ASP A 61 6.89 4.90 -5.93
C ASP A 61 5.72 4.56 -4.98
N ALA A 62 4.48 4.64 -5.48
CA ALA A 62 3.28 4.26 -4.73
C ALA A 62 3.27 2.78 -4.31
N LEU A 63 3.70 1.88 -5.19
CA LEU A 63 3.78 0.44 -4.87
C LEU A 63 4.82 0.15 -3.78
N GLU A 64 5.96 0.83 -3.82
CA GLU A 64 7.00 0.76 -2.78
C GLU A 64 6.51 1.31 -1.44
N ASP A 65 5.76 2.41 -1.45
CA ASP A 65 5.16 2.99 -0.26
C ASP A 65 4.19 2.02 0.42
N ILE A 66 3.32 1.38 -0.37
CA ILE A 66 2.39 0.36 0.14
C ILE A 66 3.18 -0.82 0.70
N ALA A 67 4.15 -1.35 -0.03
CA ALA A 67 4.95 -2.49 0.43
C ALA A 67 5.64 -2.17 1.77
N ARG A 68 6.30 -1.02 1.88
CA ARG A 68 6.95 -0.56 3.12
C ARG A 68 5.95 -0.41 4.27
N ARG A 69 4.78 0.18 4.00
CA ARG A 69 3.74 0.40 5.01
C ARG A 69 3.17 -0.89 5.56
N GLU A 70 3.04 -1.90 4.70
CA GLU A 70 2.51 -3.22 5.06
C GLU A 70 3.60 -4.18 5.57
N GLY A 71 4.87 -3.73 5.63
CA GLY A 71 6.00 -4.56 6.05
C GLY A 71 6.31 -5.70 5.07
N LEU A 72 6.02 -5.50 3.79
CA LEU A 72 6.23 -6.44 2.70
C LEU A 72 7.32 -5.93 1.74
N THR A 73 7.89 -6.84 0.94
CA THR A 73 8.67 -6.44 -0.24
C THR A 73 7.72 -6.24 -1.44
N VAL A 74 8.15 -5.45 -2.43
CA VAL A 74 7.40 -5.29 -3.69
C VAL A 74 7.13 -6.65 -4.36
N ASN A 75 8.12 -7.56 -4.35
CA ASN A 75 7.98 -8.91 -4.90
C ASN A 75 6.89 -9.72 -4.19
N THR A 76 6.88 -9.68 -2.85
CA THR A 76 5.86 -10.35 -2.04
C THR A 76 4.48 -9.76 -2.30
N LEU A 77 4.36 -8.44 -2.33
CA LEU A 77 3.10 -7.75 -2.61
C LEU A 77 2.56 -8.09 -4.00
N CYS A 78 3.40 -8.05 -5.04
CA CYS A 78 3.01 -8.44 -6.39
C CYS A 78 2.61 -9.91 -6.50
N THR A 79 3.27 -10.81 -5.75
CA THR A 79 2.88 -12.22 -5.66
C THR A 79 1.47 -12.36 -5.11
N GLN A 80 1.16 -11.68 -4.01
CA GLN A 80 -0.16 -11.72 -3.39
C GLN A 80 -1.26 -11.10 -4.28
N ILE A 81 -0.93 -10.06 -5.05
CA ILE A 81 -1.85 -9.48 -6.04
C ILE A 81 -2.14 -10.49 -7.14
N LYS A 82 -1.11 -11.18 -7.66
CA LYS A 82 -1.26 -12.22 -8.69
C LYS A 82 -2.12 -13.39 -8.21
N GLU A 83 -1.87 -13.90 -7.00
CA GLU A 83 -2.66 -15.00 -6.43
C GLU A 83 -4.14 -14.63 -6.28
N ARG A 84 -4.43 -13.40 -5.85
CA ARG A 84 -5.82 -12.89 -5.76
C ARG A 84 -6.47 -12.76 -7.13
N LEU A 85 -5.73 -12.26 -8.10
CA LEU A 85 -6.18 -12.16 -9.49
C LEU A 85 -6.53 -13.56 -10.05
N GLU A 86 -5.68 -14.56 -9.84
CA GLU A 86 -5.92 -15.95 -10.25
C GLU A 86 -7.12 -16.59 -9.53
N GLU A 87 -7.27 -16.37 -8.23
CA GLU A 87 -8.44 -16.81 -7.47
C GLU A 87 -9.74 -16.20 -8.02
N GLN A 88 -9.71 -14.91 -8.39
CA GLN A 88 -10.85 -14.25 -9.02
C GLN A 88 -11.20 -14.87 -10.37
N PHE A 89 -10.21 -15.18 -11.20
CA PHE A 89 -10.45 -15.90 -12.45
C PHE A 89 -11.06 -17.28 -12.22
N ARG A 90 -10.54 -18.06 -11.26
CA ARG A 90 -11.09 -19.38 -10.92
C ARG A 90 -12.56 -19.32 -10.48
N ARG A 91 -12.94 -18.30 -9.71
CA ARG A 91 -14.33 -18.14 -9.22
C ARG A 91 -15.34 -17.74 -10.27
N HIS A 92 -14.94 -16.94 -11.26
CA HIS A 92 -15.89 -16.35 -12.23
C HIS A 92 -16.10 -17.21 -13.49
N GLY A 93 -15.37 -18.33 -13.62
CA GLY A 93 -15.50 -19.26 -14.75
C GLY A 93 -14.92 -18.71 -16.07
N PRO A 94 -14.75 -19.59 -17.08
CA PRO A 94 -14.10 -19.24 -18.36
C PRO A 94 -14.95 -18.39 -19.32
N THR A 95 -16.21 -18.09 -18.98
CA THR A 95 -17.20 -17.45 -19.87
C THR A 95 -17.33 -15.95 -19.70
N ALA A 96 -16.68 -15.35 -18.70
CA ALA A 96 -16.70 -13.91 -18.56
C ALA A 96 -15.82 -13.29 -19.66
N ASP A 97 -16.38 -12.37 -20.43
CA ASP A 97 -15.71 -11.45 -21.36
C ASP A 97 -14.79 -10.48 -20.59
N ARG A 98 -13.91 -11.05 -19.76
CA ARG A 98 -12.84 -10.37 -19.06
C ARG A 98 -11.65 -10.45 -19.97
N SER A 99 -11.45 -9.40 -20.76
CA SER A 99 -10.14 -9.06 -21.31
C SER A 99 -9.08 -9.41 -20.26
N GLU A 100 -8.19 -10.38 -20.58
CA GLU A 100 -7.27 -11.03 -19.63
C GLU A 100 -6.62 -9.98 -18.72
N ALA A 101 -7.17 -9.80 -17.52
CA ALA A 101 -6.64 -8.81 -16.59
C ALA A 101 -5.19 -9.24 -16.27
N THR A 102 -4.25 -8.41 -16.70
CA THR A 102 -2.82 -8.64 -16.49
C THR A 102 -2.42 -8.30 -15.07
N LEU A 103 -1.26 -8.82 -14.61
CA LEU A 103 -0.68 -8.40 -13.34
C LEU A 103 -0.49 -6.88 -13.29
N THR A 104 -0.05 -6.26 -14.37
CA THR A 104 0.20 -4.81 -14.45
C THR A 104 -1.07 -3.99 -14.22
N SER A 105 -2.19 -4.36 -14.88
CA SER A 105 -3.48 -3.69 -14.66
C SER A 105 -4.02 -3.95 -13.26
N ALA A 106 -3.86 -5.17 -12.74
CA ALA A 106 -4.25 -5.50 -11.38
C ALA A 106 -3.47 -4.68 -10.33
N VAL A 107 -2.17 -4.47 -10.52
CA VAL A 107 -1.34 -3.63 -9.64
C VAL A 107 -1.81 -2.18 -9.65
N ARG A 108 -2.10 -1.60 -10.82
CA ARG A 108 -2.63 -0.22 -10.90
C ARG A 108 -3.95 -0.07 -10.15
N VAL A 109 -4.88 -1.01 -10.35
CA VAL A 109 -6.18 -1.02 -9.66
C VAL A 109 -6.00 -1.18 -8.15
N PHE A 110 -5.09 -2.08 -7.74
CA PHE A 110 -4.77 -2.31 -6.34
C PHE A 110 -4.23 -1.03 -5.66
N ILE A 111 -3.28 -0.33 -6.28
CA ILE A 111 -2.74 0.94 -5.75
C ILE A 111 -3.86 1.96 -5.53
N ALA A 112 -4.72 2.15 -6.53
CA ALA A 112 -5.84 3.09 -6.44
C ALA A 112 -6.82 2.71 -5.32
N ALA A 113 -7.18 1.41 -5.22
CA ALA A 113 -8.08 0.91 -4.20
C ALA A 113 -7.49 1.06 -2.78
N TYR A 114 -6.19 0.79 -2.62
CA TYR A 114 -5.49 0.89 -1.35
C TYR A 114 -5.53 2.32 -0.80
N PHE A 115 -5.15 3.31 -1.61
CA PHE A 115 -5.15 4.71 -1.18
C PHE A 115 -6.56 5.26 -0.99
N ARG A 116 -7.52 4.87 -1.85
CA ARG A 116 -8.94 5.21 -1.63
C ARG A 116 -9.43 4.70 -0.28
N GLY A 117 -9.09 3.46 0.06
CA GLY A 117 -9.38 2.86 1.36
C GLY A 117 -8.79 3.63 2.52
N TYR A 118 -7.51 4.01 2.39
CA TYR A 118 -6.81 4.78 3.41
C TYR A 118 -7.43 6.15 3.67
N VAL A 119 -7.76 6.90 2.62
CA VAL A 119 -8.40 8.22 2.74
C VAL A 119 -9.77 8.11 3.41
N LEU A 120 -10.57 7.10 3.04
CA LEU A 120 -11.88 6.88 3.64
C LEU A 120 -11.80 6.47 5.12
N ASP A 121 -10.74 5.78 5.53
CA ASP A 121 -10.51 5.41 6.93
C ASP A 121 -10.12 6.63 7.77
N GLN A 122 -9.24 7.49 7.24
CA GLN A 122 -8.85 8.75 7.89
C GLN A 122 -10.04 9.71 8.07
N ALA A 123 -10.91 9.83 7.06
CA ALA A 123 -12.10 10.68 7.15
C ALA A 123 -13.09 10.21 8.23
N ARG A 124 -13.22 8.89 8.44
CA ARG A 124 -14.03 8.29 9.51
C ARG A 124 -13.39 8.48 10.89
N GLY A 125 -12.07 8.39 10.99
CA GLY A 125 -11.34 8.63 12.24
C GLY A 125 -11.41 10.09 12.72
N GLN A 126 -11.54 11.06 11.81
CA GLN A 126 -11.69 12.48 12.15
C GLN A 126 -13.11 12.85 12.62
N THR A 127 -14.14 12.08 12.25
CA THR A 127 -15.52 12.34 12.69
C THR A 127 -15.81 11.79 14.10
N THR A 128 -14.97 10.90 14.63
CA THR A 128 -15.10 10.35 15.99
C THR A 128 -13.90 10.73 16.84
N ALA A 129 -13.86 11.97 17.32
CA ALA A 129 -12.96 12.42 18.38
C ALA A 129 -13.30 11.79 19.76
N SER A 130 -13.46 10.47 19.81
CA SER A 130 -13.63 9.70 21.05
C SER A 130 -12.98 8.33 20.93
N GLY A 131 -11.66 8.28 21.19
CA GLY A 131 -11.09 7.37 22.18
C GLY A 131 -11.23 5.85 22.03
N LYS A 132 -11.43 5.29 20.82
CA LYS A 132 -11.24 3.83 20.62
C LYS A 132 -10.31 3.56 19.45
N ALA A 133 -9.24 2.81 19.70
CA ALA A 133 -8.30 2.34 18.70
C ALA A 133 -9.07 1.55 17.63
N GLN A 134 -9.37 2.21 16.51
CA GLN A 134 -10.15 1.63 15.43
C GLN A 134 -9.32 0.47 14.84
N ALA A 135 -9.91 -0.72 14.84
CA ALA A 135 -9.29 -1.92 14.30
C ALA A 135 -8.83 -1.65 12.86
N ARG A 136 -7.50 -1.75 12.62
CA ARG A 136 -6.89 -1.66 11.29
C ARG A 136 -7.65 -2.61 10.37
N LYS A 137 -8.39 -2.07 9.41
CA LYS A 137 -8.94 -2.87 8.32
C LYS A 137 -7.77 -3.49 7.57
N THR A 138 -7.75 -4.82 7.45
CA THR A 138 -6.68 -5.49 6.70
C THR A 138 -6.84 -5.14 5.22
N ILE A 139 -5.78 -5.29 4.43
CA ILE A 139 -5.86 -5.07 2.98
C ILE A 139 -7.03 -5.89 2.35
N ASP A 140 -7.52 -6.96 3.01
CA ASP A 140 -8.66 -7.79 2.56
C ASP A 140 -9.98 -7.03 2.52
N ASP A 141 -10.18 -6.14 3.49
CA ASP A 141 -11.38 -5.31 3.60
C ASP A 141 -11.45 -4.28 2.45
N LEU A 142 -10.29 -3.92 1.88
CA LEU A 142 -10.19 -2.95 0.80
C LEU A 142 -10.35 -3.57 -0.59
N ILE A 143 -10.10 -4.88 -0.75
CA ILE A 143 -10.21 -5.61 -2.02
C ILE A 143 -11.52 -6.41 -2.12
N GLY A 144 -12.38 -6.39 -1.09
CA GLY A 144 -13.72 -7.00 -1.17
C GLY A 144 -13.70 -8.54 -1.28
N MET A 145 -12.70 -9.18 -0.68
CA MET A 145 -12.59 -10.63 -0.64
C MET A 145 -12.11 -11.07 0.75
N GLY A 146 -13.02 -11.60 1.56
CA GLY A 146 -12.70 -12.09 2.89
C GLY A 146 -11.62 -13.18 2.85
N GLY A 147 -10.46 -12.90 3.46
CA GLY A 147 -9.38 -13.86 3.62
C GLY A 147 -8.11 -13.18 4.11
N THR A 148 -7.90 -13.12 5.42
CA THR A 148 -6.81 -12.43 6.14
C THR A 148 -5.47 -12.39 5.38
N PHE A 149 -4.94 -11.19 5.10
CA PHE A 149 -3.53 -10.93 4.79
C PHE A 149 -2.72 -11.33 6.01
N HIS A 150 -2.46 -12.62 6.14
CA HIS A 150 -1.53 -13.11 7.13
C HIS A 150 -0.16 -12.56 6.73
N ARG A 151 0.34 -11.61 7.54
CA ARG A 151 1.79 -11.51 7.78
C ARG A 151 2.27 -12.95 7.98
N SER A 152 3.25 -13.37 7.19
CA SER A 152 3.86 -14.69 7.35
C SER A 152 4.32 -14.82 8.80
N VAL A 153 3.60 -15.63 9.59
CA VAL A 153 3.94 -15.95 10.98
C VAL A 153 5.02 -17.00 10.93
N SER A 154 6.14 -16.79 11.62
CA SER A 154 7.18 -17.82 11.67
C SER A 154 6.64 -19.06 12.38
N VAL A 155 7.18 -20.24 12.07
CA VAL A 155 6.81 -21.48 12.77
C VAL A 155 7.01 -21.34 14.28
N GLU A 156 8.03 -20.57 14.71
CA GLU A 156 8.29 -20.21 16.10
C GLU A 156 7.13 -19.44 16.73
N GLU A 157 6.67 -18.36 16.08
CA GLU A 157 5.56 -17.51 16.55
C GLU A 157 4.24 -18.31 16.62
N MET A 158 4.01 -19.22 15.66
CA MET A 158 2.86 -20.13 15.65
C MET A 158 2.91 -21.11 16.83
N ASN A 159 4.07 -21.73 17.07
CA ASN A 159 4.26 -22.68 18.16
C ASN A 159 4.10 -22.01 19.53
N GLU A 160 4.59 -20.78 19.70
CA GLU A 160 4.42 -20.02 20.94
C GLU A 160 2.96 -19.65 21.19
N ALA A 161 2.22 -19.27 20.15
CA ALA A 161 0.79 -18.98 20.24
C ALA A 161 -0.03 -20.21 20.65
N VAL A 162 0.28 -21.39 20.08
CA VAL A 162 -0.34 -22.66 20.47
C VAL A 162 -0.06 -22.99 21.93
N ARG A 163 1.21 -22.85 22.38
CA ARG A 163 1.60 -23.07 23.78
C ARG A 163 0.84 -22.15 24.73
N ARG A 164 0.72 -20.85 24.42
CA ARG A 164 -0.04 -19.89 25.24
C ARG A 164 -1.52 -20.28 25.37
N ARG A 165 -2.16 -20.69 24.28
CA ARG A 165 -3.58 -21.06 24.26
C ARG A 165 -3.84 -22.32 25.09
N THR A 166 -2.96 -23.30 24.96
CA THR A 166 -3.00 -24.53 25.74
C THR A 166 -2.81 -24.23 27.23
N ALA A 167 -1.82 -23.42 27.61
CA ALA A 167 -1.58 -23.02 29.00
C ALA A 167 -2.76 -22.25 29.61
N GLN A 168 -3.38 -21.32 28.87
CA GLN A 168 -4.57 -20.59 29.35
C GLN A 168 -5.79 -21.50 29.55
N ARG A 169 -5.90 -22.59 28.80
CA ARG A 169 -7.00 -23.55 28.92
C ARG A 169 -6.83 -24.46 30.14
N PHE A 170 -5.58 -24.73 30.54
CA PHE A 170 -5.26 -25.47 31.77
C PHE A 170 -5.43 -24.64 33.05
N LEU A 171 -5.32 -23.31 32.99
CA LEU A 171 -5.49 -22.43 34.17
C LEU A 171 -6.94 -21.99 34.41
N LYS A 172 -7.86 -22.29 33.50
CA LYS A 172 -9.28 -21.91 33.57
C LYS A 172 -10.24 -23.08 33.82
N GLY A 173 -9.70 -24.29 34.03
CA GLY A 173 -10.45 -25.47 34.50
C GLY A 173 -10.00 -25.84 35.89
#